data_AF-A0A968BUU8-F1
#
_entry.id   AF-A0A968BUU8-F1
#
_cell.length_a   1.000
_cell.length_b   1.000
_cell.length_c   1.000
_cell.angle_alpha   90.00
_cell.angle_beta   90.00
_cell.angle_gamma   90.00
#
_symmetry.space_group_name_H-M   'P 1'
#
loop_
_entity.id
_entity.type
_entity.pdbx_description
1 polymer ?
#
loop_
_entity_poly.entity_id
_entity_poly.type
_entity_poly.pdbx_seq_one_letter_code
_entity_poly.pdbx_strand_id
1 'polypeptide(L)' 'MVAYREGEPCPTCGTAVEKIKTGSTSTHICPNCQPL' A
#
# COMPACT_ATOMS: atom_id res chain seq x y z
N MET A 1 -4.12 16.84 2.51
CA MET A 1 -2.99 16.13 1.86
C MET A 1 -2.63 14.96 2.75
N VAL A 2 -2.96 13.73 2.35
CA VAL A 2 -2.44 12.52 3.03
C VAL A 2 -1.49 11.86 2.04
N ALA A 3 -0.19 11.93 2.34
CA ALA A 3 0.84 11.28 1.57
C ALA A 3 0.82 9.79 1.96
N TYR A 4 0.47 8.90 1.03
CA TYR A 4 0.71 7.47 1.24
C TYR A 4 2.23 7.27 1.27
N ARG A 5 2.84 7.23 2.47
CA ARG A 5 4.24 6.84 2.66
C ARG A 5 4.31 5.34 2.83
N GLU A 6 5.33 4.72 2.22
CA GLU A 6 5.62 3.30 2.38
C GLU A 6 5.79 2.98 3.88
N GLY A 7 4.95 2.10 4.42
CA GLY A 7 4.93 1.76 5.85
C GLY A 7 3.91 2.50 6.71
N GLU A 8 3.13 3.46 6.17
CA GLU A 8 1.97 3.99 6.89
C GLU A 8 0.79 2.99 6.87
N PRO A 9 -0.03 2.97 7.95
CA PRO A 9 -1.25 2.19 7.97
C PRO A 9 -2.26 2.78 6.98
N CYS A 10 -2.91 1.91 6.21
CA CYS A 10 -3.93 2.30 5.25
C CYS A 10 -5.05 3.07 5.98
N PRO A 11 -5.46 4.26 5.53
CA PRO A 11 -6.51 5.03 6.19
C PRO A 11 -7.90 4.38 6.12
N THR A 12 -8.09 3.41 5.21
CA THR A 12 -9.38 2.73 5.02
C THR A 12 -9.55 1.53 5.95
N CYS A 13 -8.49 0.74 6.16
CA CYS A 13 -8.54 -0.51 6.91
C CYS A 13 -7.53 -0.60 8.06
N GLY A 14 -6.69 0.41 8.26
CA GLY A 14 -5.61 0.43 9.25
C GLY A 14 -4.45 -0.53 8.96
N THR A 15 -4.50 -1.28 7.86
CA THR A 15 -3.50 -2.31 7.54
C THR A 15 -2.24 -1.66 6.97
N ALA A 16 -1.05 -2.10 7.39
CA ALA A 16 0.22 -1.59 6.86
C ALA A 16 0.26 -1.73 5.33
N VAL A 17 0.55 -0.63 4.63
CA VAL A 17 0.66 -0.64 3.18
C VAL A 17 2.00 -1.23 2.79
N GLU A 18 1.97 -2.34 2.06
CA GLU A 18 3.18 -3.04 1.61
C GLU A 18 3.62 -2.52 0.25
N LYS A 19 4.95 -2.39 0.06
CA LYS A 19 5.50 -2.08 -1.26
C LYS A 19 5.62 -3.38 -2.04
N ILE A 20 4.74 -3.59 -3.01
CA ILE A 20 4.87 -4.71 -3.96
C ILE A 20 5.69 -4.27 -5.17
N LYS A 21 6.61 -5.12 -5.61
CA LYS A 21 7.36 -4.91 -6.85
C LYS A 21 6.69 -5.70 -7.96
N THR A 22 5.96 -5.01 -8.82
CA THR A 22 5.30 -5.60 -9.98
C THR A 22 6.13 -5.29 -11.22
N GLY A 23 6.91 -6.28 -11.67
CA GLY A 23 7.82 -6.14 -12.81
C GLY A 23 8.89 -5.08 -12.56
N SER A 24 8.86 -4.00 -13.35
CA SER A 24 9.80 -2.88 -13.27
C SER A 24 9.35 -1.75 -12.33
N THR A 25 8.09 -1.76 -11.87
CA THR A 25 7.54 -0.73 -10.99
C THR A 25 7.31 -1.27 -9.58
N SER A 26 7.60 -0.44 -8.58
CA SER A 26 7.20 -0.71 -7.19
C SER A 26 6.04 0.19 -6.82
N THR A 27 4.96 -0.42 -6.34
CA THR A 27 3.72 0.27 -5.95
C THR A 27 3.36 -0.07 -4.51
N HIS A 28 2.77 0.90 -3.83
CA HIS A 28 2.17 0.71 -2.51
C HIS A 28 0.81 0.07 -2.66
N ILE A 29 0.68 -1.19 -2.22
CA ILE A 29 -0.57 -1.92 -2.23
C ILE A 29 -0.97 -2.29 -0.80
N CYS A 30 -2.24 -2.09 -0.49
CA CYS A 30 -2.80 -2.60 0.75
C CYS A 30 -3.34 -4.02 0.48
N PRO A 31 -2.80 -5.07 1.12
CA PRO A 31 -3.25 -6.45 0.86
C PRO A 31 -4.73 -6.69 1.23
N ASN A 32 -5.29 -5.82 2.08
CA ASN A 32 -6.67 -5.92 2.55
C ASN A 32 -7.65 -5.13 1.65
N CYS A 33 -7.25 -3.96 1.14
CA CYS A 33 -8.10 -3.12 0.29
C CYS A 33 -7.93 -3.37 -1.22
N GLN A 34 -6.74 -3.77 -1.65
CA GLN A 34 -6.46 -4.21 -3.01
C GLN A 34 -5.96 -5.65 -3.00
N PRO A 35 -6.87 -6.63 -2.82
CA PRO A 35 -6.58 -8.02 -3.15
C PRO A 35 -6.49 -8.11 -4.69
N LEU A 36 -5.29 -8.38 -5.18
CA LEU A 36 -5.07 -8.86 -6.55
C LEU A 36 -5.21 -10.38 -6.57
#